data_AF-A0A428W235-F1
#
_entry.id   AF-A0A428W235-F1
#
_cell.length_a   1.000
_cell.length_b   1.000
_cell.length_c   1.000
_cell.angle_alpha   90.00
_cell.angle_beta   90.00
_cell.angle_gamma   90.00
#
_symmetry.space_group_name_H-M   'P 1'
#
loop_
_entity.id
_entity.type
_entity.pdbx_description
1 polymer ?
#
loop_
_entity_poly.entity_id
_entity_poly.type
_entity_poly.pdbx_seq_one_letter_code
_entity_poly.pdbx_strand_id
1 'polypeptide(L)' 'MLRADRRGFPMPAHEITDRIANLIDEEHRLRAAALHHGGLTQDERLRLKDLERRLDAAVELLHRRQALAVFDDE' A
#
# COMPACT_ATOMS: atom_id res chain seq x y z
N MET A 1 -6.11 -26.51 23.62
CA MET A 1 -5.25 -25.41 23.14
C MET A 1 -5.44 -25.26 21.64
N LEU A 2 -6.33 -24.37 21.18
CA LEU A 2 -6.36 -24.01 19.76
C LEU A 2 -5.16 -23.11 19.48
N ARG A 3 -4.20 -23.61 18.71
CA ARG A 3 -3.22 -22.76 18.03
C ARG A 3 -4.01 -21.93 17.03
N ALA A 4 -4.14 -20.63 17.31
CA ALA A 4 -4.60 -19.64 16.34
C ALA A 4 -3.56 -19.61 15.22
N ASP A 5 -3.79 -20.47 14.26
CA ASP A 5 -3.02 -20.57 13.06
C ASP A 5 -3.30 -19.30 12.24
N ARG A 6 -2.38 -18.33 12.30
CA ARG A 6 -2.36 -17.18 11.39
C ARG A 6 -1.93 -17.62 9.98
N ARG A 7 -2.48 -18.71 9.44
CA ARG A 7 -2.39 -19.04 8.00
C ARG A 7 -2.97 -17.85 7.24
N GLY A 8 -2.18 -17.37 6.29
CA GLY A 8 -2.44 -16.18 5.50
C GLY A 8 -3.81 -16.21 4.84
N PHE A 9 -4.78 -15.59 5.50
CA PHE A 9 -5.98 -15.12 4.82
C PHE A 9 -5.53 -14.08 3.80
N PRO A 10 -5.87 -14.25 2.51
CA PRO A 10 -5.51 -13.25 1.53
C PRO A 10 -6.22 -11.94 1.93
N MET A 11 -5.47 -10.83 2.06
CA MET A 11 -6.00 -9.50 2.44
C MET A 11 -7.19 -9.11 1.54
N PRO A 12 -8.40 -8.94 2.05
CA PRO A 12 -9.57 -8.61 1.23
C PRO A 12 -9.36 -7.27 0.48
N ALA A 13 -10.09 -7.08 -0.63
CA ALA A 13 -9.90 -5.92 -1.49
C ALA A 13 -10.02 -4.58 -0.74
N HIS A 14 -10.97 -4.47 0.20
CA HIS A 14 -11.14 -3.26 1.01
C HIS A 14 -9.90 -2.95 1.89
N GLU A 15 -9.29 -3.95 2.52
CA GLU A 15 -8.06 -3.75 3.29
C GLU A 15 -6.88 -3.31 2.40
N ILE A 16 -6.83 -3.78 1.15
CA ILE A 16 -5.82 -3.34 0.18
C ILE A 16 -6.06 -1.88 -0.19
N THR A 17 -7.31 -1.49 -0.44
CA THR A 17 -7.69 -0.10 -0.72
C THR A 17 -7.36 0.82 0.46
N ASP A 18 -7.69 0.42 1.69
CA ASP A 18 -7.35 1.18 2.90
C ASP A 18 -5.84 1.34 3.06
N ARG A 19 -5.07 0.28 2.76
CA ARG A 19 -3.61 0.33 2.75
C ARG A 19 -3.08 1.31 1.69
N ILE A 20 -3.64 1.31 0.48
CA ILE A 20 -3.26 2.27 -0.57
C ILE A 20 -3.54 3.70 -0.13
N ALA A 21 -4.72 3.96 0.44
CA ALA A 21 -5.09 5.29 0.94
C ALA A 21 -4.09 5.79 2.00
N ASN A 22 -3.74 4.94 2.97
CA ASN A 22 -2.74 5.27 3.99
C ASN A 22 -1.35 5.57 3.40
N LEU A 23 -0.94 4.85 2.34
CA LEU A 23 0.34 5.09 1.66
C LEU A 23 0.34 6.43 0.92
N ILE A 24 -0.76 6.79 0.25
CA ILE A 24 -0.95 8.09 -0.42
C ILE A 24 -0.94 9.24 0.60
N ASP A 25 -1.63 9.07 1.73
CA ASP A 25 -1.65 10.09 2.79
C ASP A 25 -0.26 10.35 3.35
N GLU A 26 0.55 9.31 3.54
CA GLU A 26 1.93 9.46 3.99
C GLU A 26 2.80 10.13 2.92
N GLU A 27 2.62 9.79 1.65
CA GLU A 27 3.29 10.46 0.53
C GLU A 27 2.97 11.96 0.51
N HIS A 28 1.70 12.33 0.64
CA HIS A 28 1.27 13.72 0.72
C HIS A 28 1.88 14.46 1.90
N ARG A 29 1.94 13.83 3.08
CA ARG A 29 2.58 14.41 4.28
C ARG A 29 4.07 14.65 4.04
N LEU A 30 4.76 13.69 3.45
CA LEU A 30 6.19 13.78 3.18
C LEU A 30 6.50 14.85 2.11
N ARG A 31 5.66 14.97 1.07
CA ARG A 31 5.76 16.06 0.09
C ARG A 31 5.45 17.42 0.70
N ALA A 32 4.42 17.52 1.56
CA ALA A 32 4.08 18.76 2.23
C ALA A 32 5.21 19.22 3.15
N ALA A 33 5.78 18.31 3.96
CA ALA A 33 6.95 18.59 4.78
C ALA A 33 8.12 19.11 3.93
N ALA A 34 8.40 18.45 2.81
CA ALA A 34 9.44 18.88 1.87
C ALA A 34 9.25 20.31 1.36
N LEU A 35 8.01 20.72 1.08
CA LEU A 35 7.72 22.10 0.68
C LEU A 35 8.06 23.11 1.79
N HIS A 36 7.90 22.73 3.07
CA HIS A 36 8.19 23.62 4.20
C HIS A 36 9.68 23.89 4.42
N HIS A 37 10.57 22.93 4.15
CA HIS A 37 12.02 23.08 4.36
C HIS A 37 12.85 23.16 3.07
N GLY A 38 12.21 23.46 1.93
CA GLY A 38 12.91 23.80 0.68
C GLY A 38 13.30 22.62 -0.20
N GLY A 39 12.64 21.47 -0.04
CA GLY A 39 12.79 20.27 -0.87
C GLY A 39 13.08 19.01 -0.06
N LEU A 40 13.04 17.86 -0.73
CA LEU A 40 13.28 16.56 -0.08
C LEU A 40 14.76 16.39 0.29
N THR A 41 15.01 16.06 1.55
CA THR A 41 16.29 15.53 2.01
C THR A 41 16.59 14.17 1.37
N GLN A 42 17.83 13.69 1.50
CA GLN A 42 18.20 12.38 0.95
C GLN A 42 17.39 11.24 1.59
N ASP A 43 17.18 11.28 2.91
CA ASP A 43 16.39 10.29 3.63
C ASP A 43 14.92 10.28 3.21
N GLU A 44 14.33 11.47 3.00
CA GLU A 44 12.96 11.59 2.52
C GLU A 44 12.80 11.08 1.10
N ARG A 45 13.79 11.30 0.21
CA ARG A 45 13.78 10.69 -1.13
C ARG A 45 13.81 9.17 -1.06
N LEU A 46 14.61 8.60 -0.15
CA LEU A 46 14.66 7.15 0.05
C LEU A 46 13.32 6.62 0.58
N ARG A 47 12.71 7.33 1.54
CA ARG A 47 11.38 6.99 2.07
C ARG A 47 10.30 7.08 1.00
N LEU A 48 10.31 8.14 0.19
CA LEU A 48 9.37 8.32 -0.93
C LEU A 48 9.47 7.17 -1.93
N LYS A 49 10.69 6.81 -2.33
CA LYS A 49 10.94 5.67 -3.23
C LYS A 49 10.49 4.32 -2.62
N ASP A 50 10.53 4.19 -1.30
CA ASP A 50 10.02 3.01 -0.61
C ASP A 50 8.49 3.00 -0.55
N LEU A 51 7.86 4.16 -0.30
CA LEU A 51 6.41 4.34 -0.38
C LEU A 51 5.87 4.01 -1.77
N GLU A 52 6.48 4.54 -2.82
CA GLU A 52 6.13 4.26 -4.22
C GLU A 52 6.16 2.74 -4.51
N ARG A 53 7.25 2.05 -4.14
CA ARG A 53 7.34 0.59 -4.30
C ARG A 53 6.26 -0.17 -3.54
N ARG A 54 5.87 0.30 -2.34
CA ARG A 54 4.80 -0.32 -1.56
C ARG A 54 3.43 -0.07 -2.19
N LEU A 55 3.23 1.11 -2.78
CA LEU A 55 2.01 1.48 -3.48
C LEU A 55 1.82 0.61 -4.73
N ASP A 56 2.85 0.47 -5.55
CA ASP A 56 2.84 -0.40 -6.73
C ASP A 56 2.47 -1.83 -6.34
N ALA A 57 3.13 -2.39 -5.33
CA ALA A 57 2.85 -3.74 -4.86
C ALA A 57 1.40 -3.91 -4.34
N ALA A 58 0.84 -2.88 -3.70
CA ALA A 58 -0.53 -2.89 -3.21
C ALA A 58 -1.55 -2.80 -4.36
N VAL A 59 -1.30 -1.96 -5.37
CA VAL A 59 -2.13 -1.85 -6.56
C VAL A 59 -2.10 -3.16 -7.36
N GLU A 60 -0.93 -3.76 -7.55
CA GLU A 60 -0.81 -5.07 -8.21
C GLU A 60 -1.55 -6.17 -7.47
N LEU A 61 -1.54 -6.13 -6.13
CA LEU A 61 -2.29 -7.08 -5.32
C LEU A 61 -3.80 -6.88 -5.49
N LEU A 62 -4.27 -5.62 -5.50
CA LEU A 62 -5.68 -5.30 -5.75
C LEU A 62 -6.14 -5.78 -7.12
N HIS A 63 -5.37 -5.49 -8.16
CA HIS A 63 -5.66 -5.96 -9.52
C HIS A 63 -5.71 -7.48 -9.60
N ARG A 64 -4.76 -8.19 -8.98
CA ARG A 64 -4.80 -9.66 -8.91
C ARG A 64 -6.05 -10.17 -8.21
N ARG A 65 -6.49 -9.52 -7.13
CA ARG A 65 -7.72 -9.89 -6.43
C ARG A 65 -8.97 -9.67 -7.28
N GLN A 66 -9.04 -8.54 -7.97
CA GLN A 66 -10.16 -8.22 -8.85
C GLN A 66 -10.24 -9.19 -10.02
N ALA A 67 -9.09 -9.55 -10.61
CA ALA A 67 -9.05 -10.57 -11.66
C ALA A 67 -9.58 -11.92 -11.15
N LEU A 68 -9.13 -12.40 -9.98
CA LEU A 68 -9.63 -13.64 -9.39
C LEU A 68 -11.14 -13.60 -9.09
N ALA A 69 -11.65 -12.48 -8.59
CA ALA A 69 -13.07 -12.33 -8.32
C ALA A 69 -13.92 -12.41 -9.60
N VAL A 70 -13.41 -11.90 -10.74
CA VAL A 70 -14.10 -11.98 -12.04
C VAL A 70 -14.18 -13.41 -12.57
N PHE A 71 -13.21 -14.28 -12.25
CA PHE A 71 -13.20 -15.67 -12.71
C PHE A 71 -13.99 -16.65 -11.83
N ASP A 72 -14.34 -16.26 -10.59
CA ASP A 72 -15.17 -17.08 -9.70
C ASP A 72 -16.69 -16.95 -9.98
N ASP A 73 -17.10 -16.02 -10.87
CA ASP A 73 -18.50 -15.74 -11.24
C ASP A 73 -19.00 -16.52 -12.51
N GLU A 74 -18.24 -17.49 -13.04
CA GLU A 74 -18.64 -18.39 -14.17
C GLU A 74 -18.87 -19.85 -13.76
#